data_AF-A0A7T8HF31-F1
#
_entry.id   AF-A0A7T8HF31-F1
#
_cell.length_a   1.000
_cell.length_b   1.000
_cell.length_c   1.000
_cell.angle_alpha   90.00
_cell.angle_beta   90.00
_cell.angle_gamma   90.00
#
_symmetry.space_group_name_H-M   'P 1'
#
loop_
_entity.id
_entity.type
_entity.pdbx_description
1 polymer ?
#
loop_
_entity_poly.entity_id
_entity_poly.type
_entity_poly.pdbx_seq_one_letter_code
_entity_poly.pdbx_strand_id
1 'polypeptide(L)'
;MTDGPYLYQQDGAPAHTSNLVQNWCLENLDMFWSKEFWPPSSPDLNPCDNYLLGVLERDTNKRAHNTVDSLKAAIIQAVANLSREQVAHAVGRFRHCVEAVIVKGGSWIE
;
A
#
# COMPACT_ATOMS: atom_id res chain seq x y z
N MET A 1 6.13 8.91 15.96
CA MET A 1 6.63 8.79 14.58
C MET A 1 8.11 9.06 14.67
N THR A 2 8.97 8.20 14.12
CA THR A 2 10.41 8.42 14.18
C THR A 2 10.79 9.44 13.12
N ASP A 3 11.54 10.49 13.49
CA ASP A 3 12.08 11.54 12.62
C ASP A 3 13.17 11.04 11.65
N GLY A 4 13.06 9.81 11.18
CA GLY A 4 13.98 9.19 10.22
C GLY A 4 13.54 9.48 8.78
N PRO A 5 14.46 9.34 7.81
CA PRO A 5 14.12 9.47 6.39
C PRO A 5 13.03 8.46 6.02
N TYR A 6 12.04 8.91 5.26
CA TYR A 6 10.95 8.10 4.75
C TYR A 6 10.92 8.19 3.23
N LEU A 7 10.37 7.17 2.60
CA LEU A 7 10.09 7.16 1.16
C LEU A 7 8.59 6.99 0.95
N TYR A 8 8.01 7.91 0.18
CA TYR A 8 6.61 7.83 -0.20
C TYR A 8 6.45 6.99 -1.48
N GLN A 9 5.56 6.00 -1.40
CA GLN A 9 5.22 5.06 -2.47
C GLN A 9 3.71 5.11 -2.73
N GLN A 10 3.33 5.09 -4.01
CA GLN A 10 1.94 4.94 -4.47
C GLN A 10 1.90 3.96 -5.66
N ASP A 11 0.71 3.45 -6.00
CA ASP A 11 0.50 2.64 -7.18
C ASP A 11 0.37 3.48 -8.47
N GLY A 12 0.27 2.81 -9.61
CA GLY A 12 0.20 3.44 -10.93
C GLY A 12 -1.18 3.97 -11.34
N ALA A 13 -2.13 4.19 -10.42
CA ALA A 13 -3.47 4.66 -10.77
C ALA A 13 -3.43 6.00 -11.55
N PRO A 14 -4.37 6.27 -12.48
CA PRO A 14 -4.35 7.49 -13.30
C PRO A 14 -4.32 8.80 -12.51
N ALA A 15 -4.98 8.84 -11.34
CA ALA A 15 -4.94 9.99 -10.45
C ALA A 15 -3.52 10.26 -9.94
N HIS A 16 -2.81 9.21 -9.53
CA HIS A 16 -1.45 9.28 -8.99
C HIS A 16 -0.41 9.60 -10.06
N THR A 17 -0.59 9.10 -11.29
CA THR A 17 0.37 9.30 -12.40
C THR A 17 0.19 10.59 -13.18
N SER A 18 -0.83 11.40 -12.84
CA SER A 18 -1.05 12.71 -13.43
C SER A 18 0.10 13.68 -13.14
N ASN A 19 0.43 14.55 -14.09
CA ASN A 19 1.50 15.54 -13.90
C ASN A 19 1.24 16.46 -12.70
N LEU A 20 -0.03 16.79 -12.44
CA LEU A 20 -0.42 17.61 -11.29
C LEU A 20 0.00 16.97 -9.97
N VAL A 21 -0.34 15.68 -9.77
CA VAL A 21 -0.03 14.96 -8.52
C VAL A 21 1.46 14.66 -8.43
N GLN A 22 2.10 14.23 -9.52
CA GLN A 22 3.54 13.94 -9.54
C GLN A 22 4.37 15.19 -9.19
N ASN A 23 4.05 16.35 -9.79
CA ASN A 23 4.74 17.60 -9.48
C ASN A 23 4.51 18.01 -8.02
N TRP A 24 3.29 17.90 -7.53
CA TRP A 24 3.00 18.20 -6.13
C TRP A 24 3.80 17.29 -5.19
N CYS A 25 3.88 15.98 -5.45
CA CYS A 25 4.67 15.05 -4.65
C CYS A 25 6.16 15.40 -4.66
N LEU A 26 6.72 15.74 -5.83
CA LEU A 26 8.13 16.14 -5.96
C LEU A 26 8.45 17.43 -5.20
N GLU A 27 7.50 18.37 -5.13
CA GLU A 27 7.69 19.66 -4.45
C GLU A 27 7.46 19.59 -2.93
N ASN A 28 6.68 18.62 -2.45
CA ASN A 28 6.18 18.60 -1.07
C ASN A 28 6.65 17.40 -0.23
N LEU A 29 7.23 16.36 -0.84
CA LEU A 29 7.69 15.16 -0.14
C LEU A 29 9.21 15.03 -0.24
N ASP A 30 9.86 14.66 0.87
CA ASP A 30 11.32 14.57 0.95
C ASP A 30 11.88 13.46 0.05
N MET A 31 11.28 12.26 0.09
CA MET A 31 11.59 11.20 -0.86
C MET A 31 10.30 10.61 -1.43
N PHE A 32 10.27 10.47 -2.76
CA PHE A 32 9.11 10.00 -3.50
C PHE A 32 9.54 9.12 -4.67
N TRP A 33 8.88 7.97 -4.84
CA TRP A 33 8.96 7.22 -6.09
C TRP A 33 7.98 7.77 -7.11
N SER A 34 8.52 8.43 -8.13
CA SER A 34 7.73 8.88 -9.26
C SER A 34 7.17 7.71 -10.06
N LYS A 35 6.19 8.01 -10.91
CA LYS A 35 5.49 7.01 -11.74
C LYS A 35 6.43 6.16 -12.61
N GLU A 36 7.62 6.65 -12.93
CA GLU A 36 8.63 5.95 -13.73
C GLU A 36 9.31 4.80 -12.96
N PHE A 37 9.28 4.83 -11.63
CA PHE A 37 9.90 3.81 -10.79
C PHE A 37 8.98 2.60 -10.54
N TRP A 38 7.66 2.83 -10.52
CA TRP A 38 6.69 1.80 -10.19
C TRP A 38 6.33 0.93 -11.40
N PRO A 39 6.53 -0.40 -11.37
CA PRO A 39 6.12 -1.26 -12.46
C PRO A 39 4.58 -1.27 -12.60
N PRO A 40 4.04 -1.18 -13.82
CA PRO A 40 2.60 -1.28 -14.04
C PRO A 40 2.03 -2.58 -13.48
N SER A 41 0.78 -2.54 -13.02
CA SER A 41 0.04 -3.73 -12.56
C SER A 41 0.83 -4.59 -11.58
N SER A 42 1.37 -4.00 -10.51
CA SER A 42 2.19 -4.73 -9.53
C SER A 42 1.68 -4.62 -8.09
N PRO A 43 0.42 -4.99 -7.77
CA PRO A 43 -0.09 -5.04 -6.40
C PRO A 43 0.77 -5.89 -5.47
N ASP A 44 1.45 -6.93 -5.97
CA ASP A 44 2.39 -7.77 -5.23
C ASP A 44 3.50 -6.99 -4.51
N LEU A 45 3.86 -5.82 -5.07
CA LEU A 45 4.90 -4.96 -4.55
C LEU A 45 4.35 -3.88 -3.61
N ASN A 46 3.04 -3.65 -3.58
CA ASN A 46 2.42 -2.64 -2.71
C ASN A 46 2.03 -3.28 -1.37
N PRO A 47 2.66 -2.90 -0.23
CA PRO A 47 2.30 -3.44 1.09
C PRO A 47 0.83 -3.21 1.47
N CYS A 48 0.22 -2.14 0.95
CA CYS A 48 -1.20 -1.89 1.14
C CYS A 48 -2.03 -2.97 0.44
N ASP A 49 -1.75 -3.25 -0.83
CA ASP A 49 -2.54 -4.18 -1.65
C ASP A 49 -2.26 -5.64 -1.30
N ASN A 50 -0.98 -6.01 -1.13
CA ASN A 50 -0.56 -7.41 -0.94
C ASN A 50 -0.82 -7.95 0.47
N TYR A 51 -1.17 -7.09 1.43
CA TYR A 51 -1.35 -7.51 2.83
C TYR A 51 -2.43 -6.70 3.56
N LEU A 52 -2.27 -5.38 3.68
CA LEU A 52 -3.13 -4.59 4.59
C LEU A 52 -4.59 -4.64 4.18
N LEU A 53 -4.91 -4.44 2.90
CA LEU A 53 -6.28 -4.47 2.41
C LEU A 53 -6.95 -5.83 2.67
N GLY A 54 -6.25 -6.94 2.46
CA GLY A 54 -6.79 -8.28 2.74
C GLY A 54 -7.04 -8.53 4.23
N VAL A 55 -6.18 -7.99 5.11
CA VAL A 55 -6.41 -8.06 6.57
C VAL A 55 -7.63 -7.24 6.98
N LEU A 56 -7.73 -6.01 6.49
CA LEU A 56 -8.85 -5.11 6.78
C LEU A 56 -10.16 -5.70 6.26
N GLU A 57 -10.20 -6.16 5.02
CA GLU A 57 -11.36 -6.79 4.41
C GLU A 57 -11.84 -7.99 5.22
N ARG A 58 -10.93 -8.91 5.57
CA ARG A 58 -11.25 -10.09 6.38
C ARG A 58 -11.85 -9.68 7.73
N ASP A 59 -11.35 -8.63 8.36
CA ASP A 59 -11.81 -8.21 9.69
C ASP A 59 -13.11 -7.42 9.64
N THR A 60 -13.29 -6.54 8.65
CA THR A 60 -14.52 -5.77 8.49
C THR A 60 -15.68 -6.63 8.02
N ASN A 61 -15.43 -7.62 7.15
CA ASN A 61 -16.46 -8.45 6.54
C ASN A 61 -16.93 -9.62 7.42
N LYS A 62 -16.43 -9.76 8.66
CA LYS A 62 -16.99 -10.68 9.66
C LYS A 62 -18.46 -10.39 9.99
N ARG A 63 -18.93 -9.19 9.66
CA ARG A 63 -20.30 -8.70 9.87
C ARG A 63 -20.74 -7.88 8.67
N ALA A 64 -22.02 -7.96 8.33
CA ALA A 64 -22.62 -7.12 7.31
C ALA A 64 -22.78 -5.68 7.82
N HIS A 65 -22.65 -4.71 6.92
CA HIS A 65 -22.80 -3.28 7.19
C HIS A 65 -23.92 -2.73 6.31
N ASN A 66 -24.98 -2.20 6.93
CA ASN A 66 -26.16 -1.70 6.19
C ASN A 66 -26.07 -0.20 5.87
N THR A 67 -25.00 0.46 6.30
CA THR A 67 -24.75 1.89 6.02
C THR A 67 -23.27 2.13 5.74
N VAL A 68 -22.98 3.16 4.94
CA VAL A 68 -21.61 3.61 4.68
C VAL A 68 -20.91 4.00 5.98
N ASP A 69 -21.61 4.63 6.92
CA ASP A 69 -21.03 5.06 8.20
C ASP A 69 -20.64 3.87 9.09
N SER A 70 -21.48 2.82 9.13
CA SER A 70 -21.13 1.59 9.85
C SER A 70 -19.88 0.91 9.26
N LEU A 71 -19.75 0.90 7.94
CA LEU A 71 -18.58 0.34 7.26
C LEU A 71 -17.33 1.18 7.53
N LYS A 72 -17.41 2.51 7.42
CA LYS A 72 -16.30 3.42 7.74
C LYS A 72 -15.82 3.25 9.18
N ALA A 73 -16.74 3.18 10.14
CA ALA A 73 -16.41 2.95 11.54
C ALA A 73 -15.70 1.61 11.75
N ALA A 74 -16.15 0.55 11.06
CA ALA A 74 -15.49 -0.75 11.12
C ALA A 74 -14.08 -0.74 10.51
N ILE A 75 -13.88 -0.06 9.38
CA ILE A 75 -12.56 0.09 8.75
C ILE A 75 -11.61 0.86 9.68
N ILE A 76 -12.04 2.00 10.24
CA ILE A 76 -11.24 2.79 11.18
C ILE A 76 -10.83 1.94 12.39
N GLN A 77 -11.78 1.16 12.94
CA GLN A 77 -11.50 0.26 14.06
C GLN A 77 -10.50 -0.85 13.66
N ALA A 78 -10.65 -1.45 12.48
CA ALA A 78 -9.75 -2.48 11.99
C ALA A 78 -8.33 -1.93 11.79
N VAL A 79 -8.18 -0.73 11.23
CA VAL A 79 -6.89 -0.05 11.09
C VAL A 79 -6.28 0.25 12.46
N ALA A 80 -7.07 0.74 13.42
CA ALA A 80 -6.59 1.04 14.77
C ALA A 80 -6.12 -0.21 15.54
N ASN A 81 -6.65 -1.39 15.17
CA ASN A 81 -6.27 -2.67 15.76
C ASN A 81 -5.05 -3.33 15.10
N LEU A 82 -4.56 -2.80 13.96
CA LEU A 82 -3.34 -3.31 13.34
C LEU A 82 -2.15 -3.07 14.26
N SER A 83 -1.45 -4.15 14.60
CA SER A 83 -0.24 -4.07 15.40
C SER A 83 0.92 -3.48 14.59
N ARG A 84 1.89 -2.86 15.27
CA ARG A 84 3.10 -2.36 14.61
C ARG A 84 3.87 -3.48 13.93
N GLU A 85 3.86 -4.67 14.52
CA GLU A 85 4.51 -5.86 14.00
C GLU A 85 3.85 -6.33 12.69
N GLN A 86 2.52 -6.26 12.58
CA GLN A 86 1.81 -6.57 11.33
C GLN A 86 2.18 -5.59 10.22
N VAL A 87 2.25 -4.30 10.53
CA VAL A 87 2.65 -3.26 9.56
C VAL A 87 4.12 -3.43 9.16
N ALA A 88 5.01 -3.65 10.13
CA ALA A 88 6.43 -3.87 9.88
C ALA A 88 6.66 -5.14 9.04
N HIS A 89 5.90 -6.21 9.29
CA HIS A 89 5.94 -7.42 8.49
C HIS A 89 5.51 -7.15 7.04
N ALA A 90 4.39 -6.45 6.84
CA ALA A 90 3.90 -6.09 5.49
C ALA A 90 4.94 -5.30 4.70
N VAL A 91 5.52 -4.26 5.30
CA VAL A 91 6.56 -3.43 4.67
C VAL A 91 7.86 -4.23 4.48
N GLY A 92 8.25 -5.05 5.45
CA GLY A 92 9.46 -5.87 5.41
C GLY A 92 9.46 -6.92 4.29
N ARG A 93 8.27 -7.34 3.82
CA ARG A 93 8.14 -8.25 2.67
C ARG A 93 8.51 -7.61 1.33
N PHE A 94 8.57 -6.29 1.23
CA PHE A 94 8.79 -5.59 -0.03
C PHE A 94 10.01 -6.12 -0.80
N ARG A 95 11.17 -6.23 -0.14
CA ARG A 95 12.40 -6.75 -0.77
C ARG A 95 12.23 -8.16 -1.30
N HIS A 96 11.64 -9.05 -0.49
CA HIS A 96 11.40 -10.43 -0.89
C HIS A 96 10.45 -10.51 -2.10
N CYS A 97 9.39 -9.69 -2.12
CA CYS A 97 8.48 -9.62 -3.28
C CYS A 97 9.22 -9.16 -4.54
N VAL A 98 10.08 -8.13 -4.46
CA VAL A 98 10.90 -7.68 -5.59
C VAL A 98 11.82 -8.79 -6.10
N GLU A 99 12.53 -9.48 -5.21
CA GLU A 99 13.41 -10.60 -5.56
C GLU A 99 12.65 -11.73 -6.25
N ALA A 100 11.45 -12.06 -5.75
CA ALA A 100 10.59 -13.09 -6.35
C ALA A 100 10.10 -12.69 -7.75
N VAL A 101 9.69 -11.43 -7.95
CA VAL A 101 9.31 -10.90 -9.27
C VAL A 101 10.48 -10.98 -10.25
N ILE A 102 11.71 -10.65 -9.81
CA ILE A 102 12.92 -10.74 -10.65
C ILE A 102 13.18 -12.20 -11.06
N VAL A 103 13.11 -13.15 -10.12
CA VAL A 103 13.29 -14.59 -10.42
C VAL A 103 12.25 -15.09 -11.41
N LYS A 104 11.02 -14.59 -11.33
CA LYS A 104 9.93 -14.92 -12.26
C LYS A 104 9.94 -14.10 -13.57
N GLY A 105 10.99 -13.33 -13.83
CA GLY A 105 11.12 -12.54 -15.07
C GLY A 105 10.05 -11.47 -15.23
N GLY A 106 9.59 -10.87 -14.12
CA GLY A 106 8.53 -9.85 -14.12
C GLY A 106 7.11 -10.41 -14.01
N SER A 107 6.94 -11.73 -13.82
CA SER A 107 5.61 -12.32 -13.62
C SER A 107 5.14 -12.23 -12.16
N TRP A 108 3.82 -12.36 -11.97
CA TRP A 108 3.13 -12.37 -10.68
C TRP A 108 3.72 -13.35 -9.66
N ILE A 109 3.76 -12.95 -8.38
CA ILE A 109 4.10 -13.84 -7.26
C ILE A 109 2.84 -14.56 -6.76
N GLU A 110 2.96 -15.84 -6.43
CA GLU A 110 1.88 -16.65 -5.83
C GLU A 110 2.29 -16.99 -4.40
#